data_AF-G5IEH8-F1
#
_entry.id   AF-G5IEH8-F1
#
_cell.length_a   1.000
_cell.length_b   1.000
_cell.length_c   1.000
_cell.angle_alpha   90.00
_cell.angle_beta   90.00
_cell.angle_gamma   90.00
#
_symmetry.space_group_name_H-M   'P 1'
#
loop_
_entity.id
_entity.type
_entity.pdbx_description
1 polymer ?
#
loop_
_entity_poly.entity_id
_entity_poly.type
_entity_poly.pdbx_seq_one_letter_code
_entity_poly.pdbx_strand_id
1 'polypeptide(L)'
;MEEKIYEIKSEFYRLDRRIPIAVYRPSEPSERSQIAVLAMHGADYLSFEPVMELAKHGFTTAGANPQSSSIKDRMLDVKAAVDFMRQYPGIRKVVLMGHSNGGCLSSCYQYIAENGTGRFANTVRIVPFPEIEPLTPADGLMLLDANYGIMEVLPMDPAVKSLDNGYERIPELDIYNPDNGYDPAGSHYDRGFVRRFQRAQIQFYKKLLDYARERAELIKMGKGRFADDEPIVIPGAGSGSGANKLFIQDVSLLGHTRGEHKLLHRGGVITSEVIRTVRTPHDAPSPSLYHRGSTMMTVNSLLAGEIKFDDDFGYDECSMWGADWNFNPFSTRANVQGIHVPLLVEGNTASHEFIQAEYNYELSASEDKDLVFLEGATHMFRPQDEKYGNTLETFGVYMAQWLAKPGRFLS
;
A
#
# COMPACT_ATOMS: atom_id res chain seq x y z
N MET A 1 26.92 15.65 16.07
CA MET A 1 26.89 14.65 17.15
C MET A 1 26.52 13.34 16.50
N GLU A 2 27.36 12.31 16.63
CA GLU A 2 26.98 10.96 16.18
C GLU A 2 25.75 10.50 16.97
N GLU A 3 24.73 10.02 16.27
CA GLU A 3 23.52 9.53 16.90
C GLU A 3 23.81 8.22 17.64
N LYS A 4 23.36 8.10 18.91
CA LYS A 4 23.57 6.89 19.70
C LYS A 4 22.75 5.74 19.10
N ILE A 5 23.42 4.64 18.76
CA ILE A 5 22.81 3.38 18.34
C ILE A 5 22.63 2.47 19.56
N TYR A 6 21.41 1.96 19.74
CA TYR A 6 21.05 1.11 20.88
C TYR A 6 21.08 -0.38 20.50
N GLU A 7 21.49 -1.23 21.45
CA GLU A 7 21.19 -2.66 21.40
C GLU A 7 19.67 -2.87 21.57
N ILE A 8 19.10 -3.84 20.84
CA ILE A 8 17.66 -4.07 20.81
C ILE A 8 17.31 -5.36 21.56
N LYS A 9 16.27 -5.29 22.39
CA LYS A 9 15.59 -6.45 22.98
C LYS A 9 14.32 -6.74 22.18
N SER A 10 14.09 -8.02 21.86
CA SER A 10 12.90 -8.48 21.15
C SER A 10 12.01 -9.34 22.06
N GLU A 11 10.71 -9.11 22.01
CA GLU A 11 9.70 -9.86 22.75
C GLU A 11 8.57 -10.25 21.80
N PHE A 12 8.05 -11.48 21.94
CA PHE A 12 6.99 -11.99 21.07
C PHE A 12 5.74 -12.27 21.88
N TYR A 13 4.61 -11.75 21.41
CA TYR A 13 3.32 -11.92 22.04
C TYR A 13 2.30 -12.46 21.03
N ARG A 14 1.26 -13.11 21.58
CA ARG A 14 0.05 -13.42 20.85
C ARG A 14 -1.09 -12.72 21.56
N LEU A 15 -1.67 -11.73 20.88
CA LEU A 15 -2.79 -10.97 21.40
C LEU A 15 -4.10 -11.77 21.27
N ASP A 16 -5.16 -11.22 21.84
CA ASP A 16 -6.52 -11.65 21.55
C ASP A 16 -6.76 -11.63 20.03
N ARG A 17 -7.76 -12.42 19.58
CA ARG A 17 -8.01 -12.65 18.14
C ARG A 17 -6.85 -13.37 17.40
N ARG A 18 -5.88 -13.90 18.15
CA ARG A 18 -4.72 -14.70 17.68
C ARG A 18 -3.69 -13.91 16.89
N ILE A 19 -3.64 -12.59 17.06
CA ILE A 19 -2.73 -11.70 16.34
C ILE A 19 -1.31 -11.87 16.90
N PRO A 20 -0.33 -12.32 16.09
CA PRO A 20 1.06 -12.30 16.50
C PRO A 20 1.61 -10.87 16.44
N ILE A 21 2.39 -10.49 17.45
CA ILE A 21 3.10 -9.20 17.50
C ILE A 21 4.51 -9.42 18.06
N ALA A 22 5.48 -8.82 17.39
CA ALA A 22 6.87 -8.76 17.83
C ALA A 22 7.18 -7.33 18.26
N VAL A 23 7.64 -7.14 19.49
CA VAL A 23 8.01 -5.84 20.06
C VAL A 23 9.52 -5.75 20.13
N TYR A 24 10.07 -4.66 19.62
CA TYR A 24 11.48 -4.33 19.65
C TYR A 24 11.67 -3.06 20.48
N ARG A 25 12.57 -3.09 21.46
CA ARG A 25 12.83 -1.92 22.32
C ARG A 25 14.32 -1.72 22.55
N PRO A 26 14.78 -0.48 22.73
CA PRO A 26 16.15 -0.22 23.12
C PRO A 26 16.46 -0.85 24.48
N SER A 27 17.70 -1.27 24.67
CA SER A 27 18.18 -1.88 25.90
C SER A 27 18.06 -0.96 27.12
N GLU A 28 18.12 0.36 26.89
CA GLU A 28 18.04 1.45 27.86
C GLU A 28 16.80 2.33 27.62
N PRO A 29 15.94 2.55 28.64
CA PRO A 29 14.82 3.48 28.54
C PRO A 29 15.26 4.94 28.27
N SER A 30 14.47 5.66 27.49
CA SER A 30 14.64 7.10 27.21
C SER A 30 13.28 7.74 26.92
N GLU A 31 13.22 9.06 26.71
CA GLU A 31 11.98 9.69 26.24
C GLU A 31 11.54 9.16 24.87
N ARG A 32 12.50 8.87 23.97
CA ARG A 32 12.22 8.25 22.67
C ARG A 32 11.59 6.87 22.82
N SER A 33 11.99 6.09 23.83
CA SER A 33 11.43 4.74 24.03
C SER A 33 9.98 4.75 24.51
N GLN A 34 9.45 5.92 24.91
CA GLN A 34 8.04 6.11 25.27
C GLN A 34 7.14 6.33 24.05
N ILE A 35 7.73 6.46 22.85
CA ILE A 35 7.02 6.52 21.58
C ILE A 35 7.08 5.12 20.96
N ALA A 36 5.91 4.49 20.84
CA ALA A 36 5.73 3.21 20.16
C ALA A 36 5.44 3.44 18.68
N VAL A 37 6.13 2.74 17.78
CA VAL A 37 5.83 2.72 16.34
C VAL A 37 5.36 1.34 15.92
N LEU A 38 4.10 1.23 15.48
CA LEU A 38 3.43 -0.03 15.19
C LEU A 38 3.19 -0.18 13.69
N ALA A 39 3.80 -1.19 13.08
CA ALA A 39 3.54 -1.60 11.71
C ALA A 39 2.65 -2.85 11.65
N MET A 40 1.65 -2.84 10.76
CA MET A 40 0.81 -4.01 10.49
C MET A 40 0.53 -4.15 8.99
N HIS A 41 0.63 -5.37 8.47
CA HIS A 41 0.43 -5.67 7.06
C HIS A 41 -0.11 -7.10 6.87
N GLY A 42 -0.77 -7.38 5.75
CA GLY A 42 -1.26 -8.74 5.42
C GLY A 42 -0.16 -9.77 5.09
N ALA A 43 1.11 -9.42 5.23
CA ALA A 43 2.28 -10.29 5.04
C ALA A 43 3.03 -10.38 6.38
N ASP A 44 4.09 -11.19 6.46
CA ASP A 44 4.82 -11.31 7.72
C ASP A 44 5.66 -10.06 8.03
N TYR A 45 5.20 -9.28 9.01
CA TYR A 45 5.82 -8.04 9.47
C TYR A 45 6.43 -8.16 10.86
N LEU A 46 6.44 -9.37 11.45
CA LEU A 46 7.07 -9.57 12.76
C LEU A 46 8.54 -9.19 12.76
N SER A 47 9.23 -9.27 11.61
CA SER A 47 10.63 -8.86 11.42
C SER A 47 10.77 -7.79 10.33
N PHE A 48 9.79 -6.89 10.20
CA PHE A 48 9.84 -5.81 9.21
C PHE A 48 11.03 -4.86 9.50
N GLU A 49 11.91 -4.68 8.52
CA GLU A 49 13.20 -4.03 8.78
C GLU A 49 13.10 -2.56 9.23
N PRO A 50 12.20 -1.72 8.71
CA PRO A 50 12.02 -0.36 9.22
C PRO A 50 11.68 -0.27 10.71
N VAL A 51 10.90 -1.22 11.27
CA VAL A 51 10.64 -1.21 12.72
C VAL A 51 11.88 -1.60 13.51
N MET A 52 12.67 -2.56 13.03
CA MET A 52 13.92 -2.96 13.69
C MET A 52 14.98 -1.86 13.59
N GLU A 53 15.09 -1.20 12.43
CA GLU A 53 16.02 -0.09 12.24
C GLU A 53 15.69 1.05 13.19
N LEU A 54 14.42 1.47 13.24
CA LEU A 54 14.01 2.56 14.10
C LEU A 54 14.18 2.26 15.60
N ALA A 55 14.08 0.99 16.02
CA ALA A 55 14.39 0.60 17.40
C ALA A 55 15.85 0.88 17.78
N LYS A 56 16.79 0.81 16.82
CA LYS A 56 18.20 1.18 17.03
C LYS A 56 18.37 2.67 17.36
N HIS A 57 17.43 3.53 16.95
CA HIS A 57 17.42 4.96 17.23
C HIS A 57 16.71 5.34 18.56
N GLY A 58 16.38 4.34 19.39
CA GLY A 58 15.87 4.54 20.74
C GLY A 58 14.35 4.50 20.89
N PHE A 59 13.61 4.11 19.84
CA PHE A 59 12.15 3.99 19.87
C PHE A 59 11.70 2.58 20.25
N THR A 60 10.55 2.46 20.91
CA THR A 60 9.89 1.15 20.99
C THR A 60 9.13 0.93 19.69
N THR A 61 9.28 -0.21 19.05
CA THR A 61 8.60 -0.50 17.79
C THR A 61 7.96 -1.88 17.85
N ALA A 62 6.97 -2.10 16.99
CA ALA A 62 6.32 -3.39 16.90
C ALA A 62 5.88 -3.70 15.47
N GLY A 63 6.02 -4.97 15.10
CA GLY A 63 5.46 -5.54 13.87
C GLY A 63 4.36 -6.54 14.22
N ALA A 64 3.22 -6.48 13.53
CA ALA A 64 2.09 -7.38 13.76
C ALA A 64 1.42 -7.82 12.44
N ASN A 65 0.75 -8.97 12.47
CA ASN A 65 0.07 -9.53 11.29
C ASN A 65 -1.43 -9.71 11.58
N PRO A 66 -2.34 -9.15 10.77
CA PRO A 66 -3.78 -9.39 10.92
C PRO A 66 -4.09 -10.87 10.63
N GLN A 67 -5.17 -11.37 11.21
CA GLN A 67 -5.58 -12.78 11.08
C GLN A 67 -6.75 -12.98 10.10
N SER A 68 -7.49 -11.92 9.80
CA SER A 68 -8.68 -11.98 8.93
C SER A 68 -8.50 -11.14 7.68
N SER A 69 -9.23 -11.52 6.63
CA SER A 69 -9.32 -10.76 5.37
C SER A 69 -10.48 -9.75 5.36
N SER A 70 -11.45 -9.86 6.28
CA SER A 70 -12.61 -8.96 6.30
C SER A 70 -12.23 -7.56 6.76
N ILE A 71 -12.89 -6.52 6.22
CA ILE A 71 -12.62 -5.13 6.59
C ILE A 71 -12.79 -4.92 8.10
N LYS A 72 -13.91 -5.37 8.66
CA LYS A 72 -14.23 -5.23 10.09
C LYS A 72 -13.13 -5.86 10.94
N ASP A 73 -12.80 -7.12 10.67
CA ASP A 73 -11.81 -7.81 11.48
C ASP A 73 -10.42 -7.20 11.35
N ARG A 74 -10.02 -6.74 10.17
CA ARG A 74 -8.75 -6.04 9.99
C ARG A 74 -8.69 -4.76 10.82
N MET A 75 -9.79 -3.99 10.89
CA MET A 75 -9.85 -2.81 11.77
C MET A 75 -9.74 -3.20 13.26
N LEU A 76 -10.42 -4.26 13.68
CA LEU A 76 -10.35 -4.77 15.06
C LEU A 76 -8.97 -5.35 15.39
N ASP A 77 -8.28 -5.95 14.42
CA ASP A 77 -6.94 -6.48 14.60
C ASP A 77 -5.93 -5.33 14.81
N VAL A 78 -6.02 -4.27 14.00
CA VAL A 78 -5.22 -3.05 14.22
C VAL A 78 -5.56 -2.44 15.58
N LYS A 79 -6.84 -2.39 15.97
CA LYS A 79 -7.28 -1.89 17.28
C LYS A 79 -6.62 -2.65 18.43
N ALA A 80 -6.65 -3.99 18.38
CA ALA A 80 -6.06 -4.82 19.42
C ALA A 80 -4.55 -4.57 19.56
N ALA A 81 -3.83 -4.40 18.45
CA ALA A 81 -2.42 -4.07 18.47
C ALA A 81 -2.13 -2.64 18.99
N VAL A 82 -2.94 -1.65 18.61
CA VAL A 82 -2.84 -0.27 19.15
C VAL A 82 -3.10 -0.25 20.65
N ASP A 83 -4.17 -0.89 21.11
CA ASP A 83 -4.53 -0.94 22.54
C ASP A 83 -3.44 -1.66 23.36
N PHE A 84 -2.88 -2.75 22.83
CA PHE A 84 -1.76 -3.44 23.44
C PHE A 84 -0.54 -2.52 23.59
N MET A 85 -0.14 -1.82 22.52
CA MET A 85 1.01 -0.90 22.59
C MET A 85 0.76 0.28 23.53
N ARG A 86 -0.48 0.77 23.65
CA ARG A 86 -0.84 1.80 24.64
C ARG A 86 -0.71 1.32 26.08
N GLN A 87 -0.95 0.04 26.35
CA GLN A 87 -0.82 -0.56 27.68
C GLN A 87 0.59 -1.09 27.95
N TYR A 88 1.44 -1.17 26.92
CA TYR A 88 2.80 -1.67 27.05
C TYR A 88 3.64 -0.76 27.97
N PRO A 89 4.40 -1.32 28.94
CA PRO A 89 5.07 -0.53 29.97
C PRO A 89 5.94 0.60 29.42
N GLY A 90 5.68 1.82 29.88
CA GLY A 90 6.45 3.03 29.54
C GLY A 90 6.01 3.75 28.27
N ILE A 91 5.08 3.19 27.48
CA ILE A 91 4.56 3.86 26.29
C ILE A 91 3.61 4.99 26.66
N ARG A 92 3.78 6.14 26.00
CA ARG A 92 2.93 7.33 26.10
C ARG A 92 2.26 7.70 24.78
N LYS A 93 2.92 7.39 23.66
CA LYS A 93 2.47 7.73 22.31
C LYS A 93 2.54 6.50 21.42
N VAL A 94 1.53 6.29 20.58
CA VAL A 94 1.51 5.22 19.59
C VAL A 94 1.37 5.83 18.20
N VAL A 95 2.33 5.58 17.32
CA VAL A 95 2.35 6.00 15.92
C VAL A 95 2.15 4.78 15.04
N LEU A 96 1.20 4.84 14.11
CA LEU A 96 1.04 3.77 13.11
C LEU A 96 2.03 3.96 11.97
N MET A 97 2.66 2.88 11.53
CA MET A 97 3.54 2.82 10.36
C MET A 97 2.90 1.92 9.31
N GLY A 98 2.33 2.52 8.27
CA GLY A 98 1.78 1.81 7.14
C GLY A 98 2.76 1.79 5.97
N HIS A 99 3.19 0.59 5.56
CA HIS A 99 4.01 0.39 4.35
C HIS A 99 3.20 -0.36 3.28
N SER A 100 3.35 -0.04 2.00
CA SER A 100 2.63 -0.71 0.91
C SER A 100 1.11 -0.73 1.18
N ASN A 101 0.46 -1.90 1.07
CA ASN A 101 -0.96 -2.09 1.39
C ASN A 101 -1.27 -1.97 2.90
N GLY A 102 -0.25 -2.00 3.75
CA GLY A 102 -0.31 -1.59 5.16
C GLY A 102 -0.56 -0.09 5.32
N GLY A 103 -0.12 0.75 4.37
CA GLY A 103 -0.50 2.17 4.30
C GLY A 103 -2.00 2.37 4.11
N CYS A 104 -2.60 1.59 3.21
CA CYS A 104 -4.04 1.56 3.01
C CYS A 104 -4.79 1.09 4.28
N LEU A 105 -4.28 0.04 4.94
CA LEU A 105 -4.84 -0.49 6.18
C LEU A 105 -4.79 0.54 7.32
N SER A 106 -3.60 1.10 7.60
CA SER A 106 -3.39 2.03 8.71
C SER A 106 -4.10 3.36 8.49
N SER A 107 -4.15 3.87 7.26
CA SER A 107 -4.91 5.10 6.96
C SER A 107 -6.43 4.87 7.08
N CYS A 108 -6.94 3.71 6.66
CA CYS A 108 -8.36 3.37 6.83
C CYS A 108 -8.72 3.31 8.32
N TYR A 109 -7.90 2.60 9.11
CA TYR A 109 -8.05 2.52 10.56
C TYR A 109 -8.05 3.90 11.21
N GLN A 110 -7.03 4.72 10.94
CA GLN A 110 -6.88 6.02 11.57
C GLN A 110 -8.03 6.97 11.16
N TYR A 111 -8.46 6.95 9.90
CA TYR A 111 -9.61 7.72 9.45
C TYR A 111 -10.87 7.35 10.24
N ILE A 112 -11.16 6.04 10.39
CA ILE A 112 -12.33 5.57 11.15
C ILE A 112 -12.20 5.91 12.64
N ALA A 113 -11.00 5.83 13.20
CA ALA A 113 -10.76 6.18 14.60
C ALA A 113 -11.01 7.67 14.89
N GLU A 114 -10.71 8.56 13.94
CA GLU A 114 -10.95 10.00 14.09
C GLU A 114 -12.37 10.43 13.68
N ASN A 115 -12.97 9.79 12.67
CA ASN A 115 -14.19 10.30 12.01
C ASN A 115 -15.39 9.33 12.07
N GLY A 116 -15.20 8.11 12.58
CA GLY A 116 -16.18 7.04 12.48
C GLY A 116 -16.34 6.48 11.06
N THR A 117 -17.40 5.68 10.85
CA THR A 117 -17.63 4.95 9.60
C THR A 117 -18.51 5.67 8.58
N GLY A 118 -18.99 6.89 8.90
CA GLY A 118 -20.05 7.56 8.16
C GLY A 118 -19.82 7.68 6.65
N ARG A 119 -18.60 8.05 6.22
CA ARG A 119 -18.26 8.12 4.78
C ARG A 119 -18.52 6.80 4.06
N PHE A 120 -18.17 5.68 4.69
CA PHE A 120 -18.27 4.36 4.07
C PHE A 120 -19.66 3.75 4.22
N ALA A 121 -20.28 3.90 5.39
CA ALA A 121 -21.60 3.36 5.70
C ALA A 121 -22.71 4.02 4.88
N ASN A 122 -22.58 5.32 4.55
CA ASN A 122 -23.56 6.06 3.77
C ASN A 122 -23.41 5.86 2.24
N THR A 123 -22.45 5.03 1.81
CA THR A 123 -22.19 4.77 0.40
C THR A 123 -22.87 3.47 -0.04
N VAL A 124 -23.65 3.51 -1.11
CA VAL A 124 -24.28 2.31 -1.70
C VAL A 124 -23.23 1.45 -2.39
N ARG A 125 -23.07 0.20 -1.92
CA ARG A 125 -22.12 -0.82 -2.39
C ARG A 125 -22.84 -2.11 -2.72
N ILE A 126 -22.22 -2.98 -3.52
CA ILE A 126 -22.71 -4.35 -3.71
C ILE A 126 -22.75 -5.10 -2.35
N VAL A 127 -21.64 -5.05 -1.62
CA VAL A 127 -21.54 -5.56 -0.25
C VAL A 127 -21.50 -4.36 0.70
N PRO A 128 -22.52 -4.18 1.57
CA PRO A 128 -22.54 -3.06 2.52
C PRO A 128 -21.28 -2.98 3.37
N PHE A 129 -20.85 -1.76 3.66
CA PHE A 129 -19.73 -1.57 4.58
C PHE A 129 -20.13 -2.06 5.98
N PRO A 130 -19.30 -2.89 6.65
CA PRO A 130 -19.69 -3.48 7.92
C PRO A 130 -19.78 -2.44 9.03
N GLU A 131 -20.62 -2.69 10.03
CA GLU A 131 -20.57 -1.94 11.27
C GLU A 131 -19.30 -2.26 12.05
N ILE A 132 -18.57 -1.20 12.40
CA ILE A 132 -17.32 -1.26 13.15
C ILE A 132 -17.51 -0.46 14.44
N GLU A 133 -17.14 -1.06 15.56
CA GLU A 133 -17.16 -0.38 16.86
C GLU A 133 -16.13 0.76 16.93
N PRO A 134 -16.26 1.70 17.87
CA PRO A 134 -15.30 2.79 18.03
C PRO A 134 -13.86 2.27 18.15
N LEU A 135 -12.96 2.85 17.36
CA LEU A 135 -11.55 2.49 17.32
C LEU A 135 -10.73 3.48 18.17
N THR A 136 -9.58 3.03 18.67
CA THR A 136 -8.67 3.86 19.46
C THR A 136 -7.74 4.62 18.52
N PRO A 137 -7.77 5.97 18.45
CA PRO A 137 -6.88 6.69 17.55
C PRO A 137 -5.42 6.54 17.97
N ALA A 138 -4.55 6.38 16.96
CA ALA A 138 -3.11 6.54 17.14
C ALA A 138 -2.79 8.04 17.31
N ASP A 139 -1.65 8.34 17.91
CA ASP A 139 -1.15 9.70 18.10
C ASP A 139 -0.50 10.27 16.83
N GLY A 140 -0.13 9.43 15.85
CA GLY A 140 0.50 9.83 14.60
C GLY A 140 0.45 8.74 13.53
N LEU A 141 0.75 9.10 12.29
CA LEU A 141 0.76 8.18 11.15
C LEU A 141 2.02 8.39 10.29
N MET A 142 2.66 7.29 9.89
CA MET A 142 3.73 7.24 8.90
C MET A 142 3.25 6.38 7.72
N LEU A 143 3.28 6.93 6.51
CA LEU A 143 2.91 6.27 5.26
C LEU A 143 4.17 6.11 4.42
N LEU A 144 4.74 4.91 4.40
CA LEU A 144 6.01 4.62 3.76
C LEU A 144 5.77 3.84 2.46
N ASP A 145 6.10 4.44 1.33
CA ASP A 145 5.85 3.89 -0.01
C ASP A 145 4.46 3.23 -0.10
N ALA A 146 3.46 3.97 0.39
CA ALA A 146 2.11 3.46 0.58
C ALA A 146 1.39 3.28 -0.76
N ASN A 147 0.55 2.27 -0.82
CA ASN A 147 -0.06 1.83 -2.05
C ASN A 147 -1.17 2.77 -2.57
N TYR A 148 -1.42 2.75 -3.89
CA TYR A 148 -2.52 3.43 -4.58
C TYR A 148 -3.93 3.06 -4.09
N GLY A 149 -4.09 1.90 -3.44
CA GLY A 149 -5.38 1.37 -2.97
C GLY A 149 -6.19 0.66 -4.06
N ILE A 150 -5.70 0.58 -5.29
CA ILE A 150 -6.39 -0.05 -6.43
C ILE A 150 -5.58 -1.19 -7.09
N MET A 151 -4.66 -1.81 -6.34
CA MET A 151 -3.77 -2.86 -6.86
C MET A 151 -4.45 -4.20 -7.09
N GLU A 152 -5.72 -4.32 -6.78
CA GLU A 152 -6.51 -5.47 -7.21
C GLU A 152 -6.84 -5.36 -8.70
N VAL A 153 -6.78 -4.14 -9.27
CA VAL A 153 -7.14 -3.85 -10.66
C VAL A 153 -5.92 -3.54 -11.53
N LEU A 154 -4.92 -2.82 -11.02
CA LEU A 154 -3.72 -2.45 -11.80
C LEU A 154 -2.94 -3.65 -12.38
N PRO A 155 -2.90 -4.84 -11.73
CA PRO A 155 -2.31 -6.03 -12.31
C PRO A 155 -3.14 -6.68 -13.40
N MET A 156 -4.44 -6.38 -13.53
CA MET A 156 -5.33 -7.09 -14.46
C MET A 156 -4.91 -6.86 -15.92
N ASP A 157 -4.71 -7.95 -16.65
CA ASP A 157 -4.32 -7.96 -18.05
C ASP A 157 -5.56 -8.07 -18.96
N PRO A 158 -5.99 -6.97 -19.62
CA PRO A 158 -7.14 -6.99 -20.52
C PRO A 158 -6.88 -7.74 -21.83
N ALA A 159 -5.64 -8.17 -22.10
CA ALA A 159 -5.36 -8.99 -23.27
C ALA A 159 -5.81 -10.44 -23.09
N VAL A 160 -6.11 -10.90 -21.87
CA VAL A 160 -6.59 -12.27 -21.62
C VAL A 160 -7.98 -12.46 -22.23
N LYS A 161 -8.12 -13.44 -23.14
CA LYS A 161 -9.39 -13.72 -23.83
C LYS A 161 -10.41 -14.49 -22.99
N SER A 162 -9.95 -15.34 -22.07
CA SER A 162 -10.79 -16.22 -21.27
C SER A 162 -10.22 -16.41 -19.87
N LEU A 163 -11.08 -16.51 -18.87
CA LEU A 163 -10.67 -16.80 -17.48
C LEU A 163 -10.16 -18.23 -17.30
N ASP A 164 -10.48 -19.14 -18.23
CA ASP A 164 -10.06 -20.54 -18.18
C ASP A 164 -8.73 -20.81 -18.92
N ASN A 165 -8.17 -19.80 -19.61
CA ASN A 165 -6.97 -19.96 -20.42
C ASN A 165 -6.04 -18.73 -20.36
N GLY A 166 -4.87 -18.89 -19.74
CA GLY A 166 -3.85 -17.85 -19.65
C GLY A 166 -2.96 -17.68 -20.91
N TYR A 167 -3.06 -18.55 -21.92
CA TYR A 167 -2.27 -18.47 -23.16
C TYR A 167 -2.92 -17.64 -24.26
N GLU A 168 -4.25 -17.56 -24.28
CA GLU A 168 -4.98 -16.90 -25.35
C GLU A 168 -5.06 -15.39 -25.12
N ARG A 169 -4.37 -14.64 -25.98
CA ARG A 169 -4.22 -13.19 -25.86
C ARG A 169 -4.83 -12.42 -27.04
N ILE A 170 -5.26 -11.19 -26.79
CA ILE A 170 -5.73 -10.20 -27.77
C ILE A 170 -4.52 -9.40 -28.26
N PRO A 171 -4.05 -9.56 -29.51
CA PRO A 171 -2.80 -8.97 -29.98
C PRO A 171 -2.71 -7.44 -29.84
N GLU A 172 -3.82 -6.73 -30.01
CA GLU A 172 -3.89 -5.26 -29.97
C GLU A 172 -3.82 -4.68 -28.54
N LEU A 173 -3.90 -5.55 -27.52
CA LEU A 173 -3.79 -5.22 -26.09
C LEU A 173 -2.58 -5.88 -25.45
N ASP A 174 -1.83 -6.70 -26.20
CA ASP A 174 -0.76 -7.52 -25.64
C ASP A 174 0.50 -6.70 -25.36
N ILE A 175 0.81 -6.51 -24.08
CA ILE A 175 2.02 -5.81 -23.61
C ILE A 175 3.32 -6.56 -23.93
N TYR A 176 3.26 -7.84 -24.33
CA TYR A 176 4.45 -8.60 -24.73
C TYR A 176 4.68 -8.61 -26.24
N ASN A 177 3.83 -7.90 -27.00
CA ASN A 177 3.95 -7.80 -28.45
C ASN A 177 4.88 -6.62 -28.83
N PRO A 178 6.00 -6.86 -29.55
CA PRO A 178 6.90 -5.80 -30.00
C PRO A 178 6.21 -4.73 -30.86
N ASP A 179 5.16 -5.09 -31.61
CA ASP A 179 4.38 -4.14 -32.41
C ASP A 179 3.65 -3.09 -31.56
N ASN A 180 3.41 -3.39 -30.29
CA ASN A 180 2.82 -2.45 -29.33
C ASN A 180 3.88 -1.62 -28.59
N GLY A 181 5.18 -1.94 -28.72
CA GLY A 181 6.27 -1.24 -28.02
C GLY A 181 6.99 -2.07 -26.94
N TYR A 182 6.76 -3.38 -26.89
CA TYR A 182 7.47 -4.28 -25.97
C TYR A 182 8.96 -4.39 -26.30
N ASP A 183 9.81 -4.17 -25.29
CA ASP A 183 11.24 -4.48 -25.34
C ASP A 183 11.69 -5.01 -23.96
N PRO A 184 12.24 -6.22 -23.85
CA PRO A 184 12.70 -6.77 -22.58
C PRO A 184 13.82 -5.94 -21.91
N ALA A 185 14.53 -5.08 -22.65
CA ALA A 185 15.53 -4.16 -22.11
C ALA A 185 14.92 -2.84 -21.60
N GLY A 186 13.65 -2.56 -21.91
CA GLY A 186 12.93 -1.35 -21.52
C GLY A 186 11.87 -0.98 -22.54
N SER A 187 10.63 -1.44 -22.30
CA SER A 187 9.50 -1.16 -23.20
C SER A 187 9.21 0.34 -23.30
N HIS A 188 8.73 0.74 -24.47
CA HIS A 188 8.19 2.08 -24.70
C HIS A 188 6.88 1.98 -25.46
N TYR A 189 5.78 2.24 -24.76
CA TYR A 189 4.44 2.12 -25.31
C TYR A 189 3.96 3.46 -25.86
N ASP A 190 3.44 3.47 -27.08
CA ASP A 190 2.86 4.69 -27.63
C ASP A 190 1.62 5.14 -26.84
N ARG A 191 1.36 6.45 -26.79
CA ARG A 191 0.22 7.02 -26.03
C ARG A 191 -1.12 6.41 -26.43
N GLY A 192 -1.30 6.06 -27.71
CA GLY A 192 -2.49 5.40 -28.20
C GLY A 192 -2.66 3.99 -27.64
N PHE A 193 -1.59 3.18 -27.61
CA PHE A 193 -1.60 1.86 -26.98
C PHE A 193 -1.87 1.97 -25.48
N VAL A 194 -1.16 2.85 -24.75
CA VAL A 194 -1.37 3.07 -23.30
C VAL A 194 -2.84 3.37 -23.00
N ARG A 195 -3.47 4.30 -23.73
CA ARG A 195 -4.89 4.64 -23.52
C ARG A 195 -5.84 3.50 -23.91
N ARG A 196 -5.56 2.74 -24.98
CA ARG A 196 -6.36 1.55 -25.35
C ARG A 196 -6.31 0.50 -24.25
N PHE A 197 -5.12 0.21 -23.74
CA PHE A 197 -4.90 -0.76 -22.67
C PHE A 197 -5.62 -0.36 -21.38
N GLN A 198 -5.45 0.88 -20.91
CA GLN A 198 -6.08 1.36 -19.67
C GLN A 198 -7.62 1.29 -19.73
N ARG A 199 -8.21 1.69 -20.86
CA ARG A 199 -9.66 1.55 -21.07
C ARG A 199 -10.08 0.09 -21.05
N ALA A 200 -9.35 -0.78 -21.74
CA ALA A 200 -9.64 -2.21 -21.77
C ALA A 200 -9.49 -2.86 -20.38
N GLN A 201 -8.53 -2.43 -19.56
CA GLN A 201 -8.31 -2.90 -18.19
C GLN A 201 -9.56 -2.66 -17.31
N ILE A 202 -10.12 -1.45 -17.36
CA ILE A 202 -11.34 -1.15 -16.60
C ILE A 202 -12.58 -1.86 -17.17
N GLN A 203 -12.69 -2.01 -18.49
CA GLN A 203 -13.79 -2.77 -19.07
C GLN A 203 -13.71 -4.26 -18.72
N PHE A 204 -12.50 -4.83 -18.64
CA PHE A 204 -12.28 -6.19 -18.17
C PHE A 204 -12.72 -6.33 -16.70
N TYR A 205 -12.33 -5.39 -15.83
CA TYR A 205 -12.76 -5.37 -14.44
C TYR A 205 -14.29 -5.24 -14.28
N LYS A 206 -14.94 -4.34 -15.05
CA LYS A 206 -16.41 -4.18 -15.04
C LYS A 206 -17.13 -5.48 -15.44
N LYS A 207 -16.65 -6.16 -16.49
CA LYS A 207 -17.18 -7.49 -16.90
C LYS A 207 -17.00 -8.56 -15.83
N LEU A 208 -15.88 -8.55 -15.12
CA LEU A 208 -15.61 -9.44 -13.99
C LEU A 208 -16.61 -9.21 -12.84
N LEU A 209 -16.93 -7.96 -12.52
CA LEU A 209 -17.95 -7.62 -11.53
C LEU A 209 -19.34 -8.09 -11.96
N ASP A 210 -19.72 -7.88 -13.22
CA ASP A 210 -21.03 -8.33 -13.73
C ASP A 210 -21.14 -9.86 -13.69
N TYR A 211 -20.09 -10.57 -14.12
CA TYR A 211 -20.01 -12.03 -13.98
C TYR A 211 -20.17 -12.45 -12.51
N ALA A 212 -19.47 -11.81 -11.58
CA ALA A 212 -19.57 -12.13 -10.16
C ALA A 212 -20.98 -11.86 -9.58
N ARG A 213 -21.65 -10.78 -10.01
CA ARG A 213 -23.05 -10.50 -9.64
C ARG A 213 -23.98 -11.60 -10.11
N GLU A 214 -23.85 -12.04 -11.36
CA GLU A 214 -24.64 -13.15 -11.91
C GLU A 214 -24.40 -14.45 -11.12
N ARG A 215 -23.15 -14.76 -10.79
CA ARG A 215 -22.82 -15.93 -9.96
C ARG A 215 -23.42 -15.81 -8.55
N ALA A 216 -23.35 -14.64 -7.91
CA ALA A 216 -23.90 -14.41 -6.59
C ALA A 216 -25.42 -14.62 -6.55
N GLU A 217 -26.15 -14.19 -7.58
CA GLU A 217 -27.60 -14.45 -7.67
C GLU A 217 -27.91 -15.95 -7.86
N LEU A 218 -27.10 -16.67 -8.64
CA LEU A 218 -27.23 -18.13 -8.75
C LEU A 218 -26.98 -18.84 -7.42
N ILE A 219 -25.95 -18.44 -6.67
CA ILE A 219 -25.66 -18.95 -5.32
C ILE A 219 -26.87 -18.73 -4.39
N LYS A 220 -27.41 -17.51 -4.33
CA LYS A 220 -28.60 -17.18 -3.52
C LYS A 220 -29.82 -18.03 -3.87
N MET A 221 -29.99 -18.39 -5.14
CA MET A 221 -31.09 -19.23 -5.61
C MET A 221 -30.86 -20.75 -5.39
N GLY A 222 -29.74 -21.14 -4.78
CA GLY A 222 -29.36 -22.56 -4.64
C GLY A 222 -29.00 -23.22 -5.97
N LYS A 223 -28.66 -22.43 -7.00
CA LYS A 223 -28.24 -22.86 -8.34
C LYS A 223 -26.75 -22.59 -8.60
N GLY A 224 -26.03 -22.11 -7.59
CA GLY A 224 -24.58 -21.97 -7.61
C GLY A 224 -23.88 -23.32 -7.69
N ARG A 225 -22.59 -23.30 -8.01
CA ARG A 225 -21.72 -24.48 -7.98
C ARG A 225 -21.47 -24.97 -6.56
N PHE A 226 -21.50 -24.05 -5.60
CA PHE A 226 -21.52 -24.34 -4.17
C PHE A 226 -22.64 -23.51 -3.51
N ALA A 227 -22.98 -23.89 -2.27
CA ALA A 227 -24.15 -23.35 -1.57
C ALA A 227 -23.95 -21.93 -1.01
N ASP A 228 -22.71 -21.50 -0.83
CA ASP A 228 -22.34 -20.31 -0.05
C ASP A 228 -21.43 -19.32 -0.81
N ASP A 229 -20.48 -19.81 -1.60
CA ASP A 229 -19.58 -18.98 -2.42
C ASP A 229 -19.01 -19.75 -3.61
N GLU A 230 -18.32 -19.08 -4.54
CA GLU A 230 -17.68 -19.76 -5.67
C GLU A 230 -16.27 -19.25 -5.92
N PRO A 231 -15.31 -20.13 -6.26
CA PRO A 231 -13.98 -19.70 -6.66
C PRO A 231 -13.99 -19.04 -8.05
N ILE A 232 -13.15 -18.03 -8.19
CA ILE A 232 -12.79 -17.35 -9.43
C ILE A 232 -11.27 -17.39 -9.56
N VAL A 233 -10.80 -17.85 -10.70
CA VAL A 233 -9.40 -17.71 -11.12
C VAL A 233 -9.37 -16.63 -12.20
N ILE A 234 -8.49 -15.64 -12.04
CA ILE A 234 -8.33 -14.53 -12.98
C ILE A 234 -6.90 -14.58 -13.53
N PRO A 235 -6.69 -15.18 -14.71
CA PRO A 235 -5.42 -15.12 -15.39
C PRO A 235 -5.03 -13.68 -15.70
N GLY A 236 -3.75 -13.38 -15.55
CA GLY A 236 -3.23 -12.05 -15.79
C GLY A 236 -3.61 -11.04 -14.72
N ALA A 237 -4.06 -11.45 -13.54
CA ALA A 237 -4.31 -10.58 -12.39
C ALA A 237 -3.47 -10.98 -11.16
N GLY A 238 -2.27 -11.54 -11.39
CA GLY A 238 -1.35 -11.92 -10.33
C GLY A 238 -1.17 -10.83 -9.27
N SER A 239 -0.98 -11.23 -8.01
CA SER A 239 -0.85 -10.30 -6.90
C SER A 239 0.56 -9.74 -6.77
N GLY A 240 0.64 -8.57 -6.14
CA GLY A 240 1.89 -7.95 -5.79
C GLY A 240 2.36 -6.89 -6.78
N SER A 241 3.29 -6.10 -6.29
CA SER A 241 3.75 -4.86 -6.87
C SER A 241 4.42 -5.10 -8.26
N GLY A 242 5.20 -6.18 -8.39
CA GLY A 242 5.77 -6.63 -9.67
C GLY A 242 4.81 -7.30 -10.65
N ALA A 243 3.51 -7.44 -10.33
CA ALA A 243 2.51 -7.99 -11.23
C ALA A 243 1.69 -6.93 -12.00
N ASN A 244 1.87 -5.66 -11.62
CA ASN A 244 1.31 -4.50 -12.30
C ASN A 244 1.64 -4.51 -13.80
N LYS A 245 0.77 -3.90 -14.61
CA LYS A 245 0.97 -3.83 -16.08
C LYS A 245 1.52 -2.47 -16.49
N LEU A 246 1.93 -2.34 -17.75
CA LEU A 246 2.48 -1.14 -18.40
C LEU A 246 3.63 -0.45 -17.65
N PHE A 247 3.36 0.24 -16.55
CA PHE A 247 4.30 1.16 -15.89
C PHE A 247 5.49 0.48 -15.21
N ILE A 248 5.50 -0.84 -15.04
CA ILE A 248 6.69 -1.58 -14.60
C ILE A 248 7.64 -1.94 -15.76
N GLN A 249 7.09 -2.05 -16.98
CA GLN A 249 7.86 -2.31 -18.22
C GLN A 249 8.29 -1.00 -18.89
N ASP A 250 7.42 0.01 -18.90
CA ASP A 250 7.69 1.36 -19.37
C ASP A 250 7.84 2.31 -18.16
N VAL A 251 9.10 2.56 -17.81
CA VAL A 251 9.45 3.38 -16.63
C VAL A 251 9.14 4.87 -16.80
N SER A 252 8.74 5.31 -18.01
CA SER A 252 8.29 6.68 -18.23
C SER A 252 6.91 6.93 -17.62
N LEU A 253 6.06 5.90 -17.51
CA LEU A 253 4.75 5.99 -16.88
C LEU A 253 4.91 6.02 -15.35
N LEU A 254 4.26 6.99 -14.71
CA LEU A 254 4.41 7.30 -13.29
C LEU A 254 5.88 7.45 -12.89
N GLY A 255 6.68 8.01 -13.79
CA GLY A 255 8.13 8.11 -13.71
C GLY A 255 8.64 9.33 -12.96
N HIS A 256 7.79 10.31 -12.63
CA HIS A 256 8.19 11.45 -11.80
C HIS A 256 7.02 12.09 -11.03
N THR A 257 7.35 12.91 -10.03
CA THR A 257 6.37 13.75 -9.32
C THR A 257 5.89 14.91 -10.19
N ARG A 258 4.72 15.48 -9.87
CA ARG A 258 4.19 16.67 -10.55
C ARG A 258 4.98 17.93 -10.17
N GLY A 259 5.37 18.02 -8.91
CA GLY A 259 6.10 19.17 -8.35
C GLY A 259 7.48 18.81 -7.80
N GLU A 260 8.16 19.84 -7.29
CA GLU A 260 9.40 19.67 -6.54
C GLU A 260 9.11 19.21 -5.11
N HIS A 261 9.88 18.23 -4.63
CA HIS A 261 9.79 17.70 -3.27
C HIS A 261 11.17 17.41 -2.70
N LYS A 262 11.24 17.10 -1.40
CA LYS A 262 12.48 16.70 -0.74
C LYS A 262 12.97 15.35 -1.26
N LEU A 263 14.21 15.29 -1.73
CA LEU A 263 14.92 14.05 -2.03
C LEU A 263 15.96 13.79 -0.94
N LEU A 264 15.83 12.68 -0.23
CA LEU A 264 16.79 12.20 0.75
C LEU A 264 17.83 11.33 0.05
N HIS A 265 19.03 11.89 -0.06
CA HIS A 265 20.19 11.22 -0.61
C HIS A 265 20.95 10.43 0.46
N ARG A 266 21.84 9.57 -0.02
CA ARG A 266 22.85 8.89 0.80
C ARG A 266 23.54 9.85 1.77
N GLY A 267 23.67 9.42 3.02
CA GLY A 267 24.36 10.19 4.07
C GLY A 267 23.51 11.31 4.68
N GLY A 268 22.21 11.37 4.37
CA GLY A 268 21.28 12.30 5.00
C GLY A 268 21.22 13.69 4.34
N VAL A 269 21.83 13.85 3.17
CA VAL A 269 21.75 15.10 2.39
C VAL A 269 20.35 15.22 1.79
N ILE A 270 19.74 16.39 1.89
CA ILE A 270 18.40 16.66 1.34
C ILE A 270 18.52 17.74 0.27
N THR A 271 17.98 17.45 -0.92
CA THR A 271 17.74 18.45 -1.98
C THR A 271 16.24 18.63 -2.19
N SER A 272 15.87 19.60 -3.04
CA SER A 272 14.49 19.82 -3.48
C SER A 272 14.50 19.86 -5.00
N GLU A 273 13.78 18.93 -5.63
CA GLU A 273 13.71 18.81 -7.09
C GLU A 273 12.46 18.03 -7.53
N VAL A 274 12.15 18.04 -8.82
CA VAL A 274 11.16 17.11 -9.38
C VAL A 274 11.75 15.70 -9.28
N ILE A 275 11.12 14.86 -8.46
CA ILE A 275 11.64 13.54 -8.13
C ILE A 275 11.41 12.61 -9.31
N ARG A 276 12.49 12.06 -9.85
CA ARG A 276 12.45 11.09 -10.94
C ARG A 276 12.68 9.69 -10.41
N THR A 277 11.97 8.74 -11.01
CA THR A 277 12.15 7.33 -10.71
C THR A 277 13.54 6.87 -11.13
N VAL A 278 14.12 5.96 -10.34
CA VAL A 278 15.34 5.22 -10.69
C VAL A 278 15.06 3.73 -10.87
N ARG A 279 13.78 3.38 -11.10
CA ARG A 279 13.34 2.02 -11.45
C ARG A 279 14.11 1.50 -12.65
N THR A 280 14.44 0.22 -12.61
CA THR A 280 14.83 -0.53 -13.80
C THR A 280 13.59 -1.20 -14.40
N PRO A 281 13.47 -1.24 -15.74
CA PRO A 281 12.37 -1.95 -16.39
C PRO A 281 12.41 -3.43 -16.01
N HIS A 282 11.24 -4.02 -15.78
CA HIS A 282 11.10 -5.45 -15.60
C HIS A 282 9.75 -5.95 -16.07
N ASP A 283 9.72 -7.22 -16.47
CA ASP A 283 8.51 -7.84 -16.99
C ASP A 283 7.50 -8.20 -15.91
N ALA A 284 6.23 -7.95 -16.24
CA ALA A 284 5.12 -8.54 -15.53
C ALA A 284 5.13 -10.07 -15.74
N PRO A 285 4.70 -10.87 -14.75
CA PRO A 285 4.49 -12.29 -14.96
C PRO A 285 3.46 -12.56 -16.06
N SER A 286 3.80 -13.47 -16.98
CA SER A 286 2.89 -13.94 -18.03
C SER A 286 1.61 -14.51 -17.42
N PRO A 287 0.42 -14.21 -17.98
CA PRO A 287 -0.84 -14.83 -17.56
C PRO A 287 -0.91 -16.35 -17.74
N SER A 288 0.00 -16.94 -18.53
CA SER A 288 0.11 -18.39 -18.66
C SER A 288 0.71 -19.07 -17.42
N LEU A 289 1.35 -18.31 -16.52
CA LEU A 289 1.92 -18.81 -15.28
C LEU A 289 0.89 -18.73 -14.15
N TYR A 290 0.21 -19.84 -13.81
CA TYR A 290 -0.82 -19.84 -12.77
C TYR A 290 -0.38 -19.21 -11.44
N HIS A 291 0.77 -19.63 -10.88
CA HIS A 291 1.21 -19.19 -9.54
C HIS A 291 1.69 -17.74 -9.45
N ARG A 292 2.08 -17.12 -10.58
CA ARG A 292 2.66 -15.77 -10.61
C ARG A 292 1.83 -14.77 -11.41
N GLY A 293 1.13 -15.25 -12.42
CA GLY A 293 0.35 -14.45 -13.36
C GLY A 293 -1.14 -14.40 -13.02
N SER A 294 -1.65 -15.28 -12.15
CA SER A 294 -3.08 -15.35 -11.83
C SER A 294 -3.37 -15.01 -10.37
N THR A 295 -4.58 -14.52 -10.12
CA THR A 295 -5.15 -14.43 -8.77
C THR A 295 -6.31 -15.40 -8.63
N MET A 296 -6.42 -16.01 -7.44
CA MET A 296 -7.56 -16.80 -7.04
C MET A 296 -8.28 -16.10 -5.89
N MET A 297 -9.59 -15.92 -6.03
CA MET A 297 -10.46 -15.35 -5.00
C MET A 297 -11.85 -15.97 -5.12
N THR A 298 -12.82 -15.45 -4.36
CA THR A 298 -14.22 -15.90 -4.46
C THR A 298 -15.12 -14.84 -5.06
N VAL A 299 -16.31 -15.24 -5.51
CA VAL A 299 -17.37 -14.33 -5.97
C VAL A 299 -17.64 -13.27 -4.91
N ASN A 300 -17.88 -13.67 -3.65
CA ASN A 300 -18.18 -12.70 -2.61
C ASN A 300 -17.00 -11.78 -2.30
N SER A 301 -15.76 -12.28 -2.36
CA SER A 301 -14.56 -11.47 -2.14
C SER A 301 -14.38 -10.40 -3.23
N LEU A 302 -14.60 -10.76 -4.51
CA LEU A 302 -14.53 -9.81 -5.62
C LEU A 302 -15.59 -8.71 -5.50
N LEU A 303 -16.81 -9.07 -5.11
CA LEU A 303 -17.91 -8.11 -4.91
C LEU A 303 -17.69 -7.22 -3.68
N ALA A 304 -17.05 -7.74 -2.62
CA ALA A 304 -16.69 -6.97 -1.43
C ALA A 304 -15.55 -5.97 -1.70
N GLY A 305 -14.64 -6.31 -2.61
CA GLY A 305 -13.55 -5.46 -3.09
C GLY A 305 -13.93 -4.56 -4.27
N GLU A 306 -15.21 -4.23 -4.44
CA GLU A 306 -15.63 -3.32 -5.51
C GLU A 306 -14.88 -1.97 -5.42
N ILE A 307 -14.43 -1.49 -6.57
CA ILE A 307 -13.86 -0.15 -6.77
C ILE A 307 -14.62 0.48 -7.94
N LYS A 308 -14.96 1.76 -7.83
CA LYS A 308 -15.63 2.47 -8.92
C LYS A 308 -14.62 3.23 -9.76
N PHE A 309 -14.79 3.16 -11.07
CA PHE A 309 -13.97 3.84 -12.05
C PHE A 309 -14.84 4.58 -13.07
N ASP A 310 -14.42 5.79 -13.41
CA ASP A 310 -14.87 6.53 -14.57
C ASP A 310 -14.39 5.84 -15.84
N ASP A 311 -15.12 6.04 -16.95
CA ASP A 311 -14.73 5.47 -18.25
C ASP A 311 -13.43 6.06 -18.81
N ASP A 312 -12.99 7.22 -18.30
CA ASP A 312 -11.74 7.86 -18.69
C ASP A 312 -10.57 7.53 -17.74
N PHE A 313 -10.68 6.54 -16.85
CA PHE A 313 -9.55 6.09 -16.02
C PHE A 313 -8.25 5.96 -16.82
N GLY A 314 -7.16 6.40 -16.20
CA GLY A 314 -5.84 6.33 -16.81
C GLY A 314 -4.73 6.83 -15.89
N TYR A 315 -3.52 6.68 -16.41
CA TYR A 315 -2.31 7.22 -15.84
C TYR A 315 -1.31 7.60 -16.94
N ASP A 316 -0.45 8.56 -16.65
CA ASP A 316 0.56 9.09 -17.58
C ASP A 316 1.95 9.11 -16.91
N GLU A 317 2.84 10.02 -17.33
CA GLU A 317 4.17 10.16 -16.76
C GLU A 317 4.22 10.51 -15.26
N CYS A 318 3.16 11.07 -14.66
CA CYS A 318 3.20 11.57 -13.28
C CYS A 318 1.88 11.54 -12.53
N SER A 319 0.78 11.17 -13.20
CA SER A 319 -0.56 11.29 -12.66
C SER A 319 -1.41 10.06 -12.91
N MET A 320 -2.40 9.84 -12.03
CA MET A 320 -3.41 8.79 -12.14
C MET A 320 -4.78 9.34 -11.75
N TRP A 321 -5.79 9.10 -12.58
CA TRP A 321 -7.13 9.67 -12.45
C TRP A 321 -8.25 8.66 -12.76
N GLY A 322 -9.49 9.05 -12.46
CA GLY A 322 -10.69 8.31 -12.84
C GLY A 322 -11.06 7.12 -11.93
N ALA A 323 -10.42 6.95 -10.77
CA ALA A 323 -10.96 6.08 -9.72
C ALA A 323 -11.73 6.91 -8.70
N ASP A 324 -12.85 6.39 -8.19
CA ASP A 324 -13.58 6.98 -7.08
C ASP A 324 -12.85 6.65 -5.78
N TRP A 325 -11.90 7.51 -5.43
CA TRP A 325 -11.07 7.35 -4.25
C TRP A 325 -11.86 7.39 -2.94
N ASN A 326 -13.00 8.09 -2.89
CA ASN A 326 -13.85 8.14 -1.69
C ASN A 326 -14.71 6.89 -1.52
N PHE A 327 -15.04 6.23 -2.63
CA PHE A 327 -15.72 4.94 -2.60
C PHE A 327 -14.85 3.84 -1.99
N ASN A 328 -13.53 3.86 -2.16
CA ASN A 328 -12.67 2.78 -1.67
C ASN A 328 -12.17 3.03 -0.22
N PRO A 329 -12.52 2.19 0.77
CA PRO A 329 -12.02 2.34 2.15
C PRO A 329 -10.50 2.25 2.28
N PHE A 330 -9.85 1.54 1.37
CA PHE A 330 -8.40 1.35 1.35
C PHE A 330 -7.67 2.40 0.49
N SER A 331 -8.36 3.45 0.06
CA SER A 331 -7.74 4.59 -0.62
C SER A 331 -6.99 5.49 0.36
N THR A 332 -5.66 5.34 0.43
CA THR A 332 -4.81 6.15 1.30
C THR A 332 -5.01 7.65 1.07
N ARG A 333 -5.04 8.08 -0.21
CA ARG A 333 -5.23 9.49 -0.60
C ARG A 333 -6.60 10.07 -0.23
N ALA A 334 -7.63 9.23 -0.10
CA ALA A 334 -8.92 9.68 0.39
C ALA A 334 -8.98 9.68 1.91
N ASN A 335 -8.30 8.73 2.56
CA ASN A 335 -8.27 8.63 4.03
C ASN A 335 -7.54 9.82 4.66
N VAL A 336 -6.38 10.22 4.12
CA VAL A 336 -5.58 11.32 4.67
C VAL A 336 -6.29 12.69 4.70
N GLN A 337 -7.36 12.88 3.92
CA GLN A 337 -8.18 14.09 3.92
C GLN A 337 -9.00 14.29 5.21
N GLY A 338 -9.11 13.26 6.06
CA GLY A 338 -9.75 13.37 7.38
C GLY A 338 -8.84 12.98 8.54
N ILE A 339 -7.54 12.80 8.31
CA ILE A 339 -6.58 12.42 9.35
C ILE A 339 -5.82 13.69 9.77
N HIS A 340 -5.92 14.05 11.05
CA HIS A 340 -5.38 15.31 11.58
C HIS A 340 -4.14 15.12 12.45
N VAL A 341 -3.86 13.89 12.89
CA VAL A 341 -2.63 13.59 13.64
C VAL A 341 -1.37 13.88 12.79
N PRO A 342 -0.20 14.11 13.41
CA PRO A 342 1.04 14.31 12.66
C PRO A 342 1.31 13.20 11.65
N LEU A 343 1.68 13.59 10.43
CA LEU A 343 1.82 12.71 9.29
C LEU A 343 3.22 12.76 8.68
N LEU A 344 3.89 11.61 8.57
CA LEU A 344 5.04 11.45 7.67
C LEU A 344 4.60 10.69 6.43
N VAL A 345 4.92 11.20 5.25
CA VAL A 345 4.75 10.48 3.99
C VAL A 345 6.12 10.28 3.35
N GLU A 346 6.36 9.08 2.83
CA GLU A 346 7.58 8.74 2.13
C GLU A 346 7.29 7.97 0.84
N GLY A 347 8.13 8.18 -0.19
CA GLY A 347 8.11 7.42 -1.44
C GLY A 347 9.50 6.97 -1.88
N ASN A 348 9.64 5.70 -2.23
CA ASN A 348 10.91 5.07 -2.60
C ASN A 348 11.18 5.24 -4.10
N THR A 349 12.20 5.99 -4.52
CA THR A 349 12.37 6.36 -5.95
C THR A 349 12.58 5.20 -6.93
N ALA A 350 13.01 4.01 -6.47
CA ALA A 350 13.09 2.78 -7.28
C ALA A 350 11.86 1.87 -7.13
N SER A 351 10.83 2.32 -6.42
CA SER A 351 9.52 1.70 -6.35
C SER A 351 8.58 2.25 -7.42
N HIS A 352 7.58 1.49 -7.81
CA HIS A 352 6.51 1.96 -8.69
C HIS A 352 5.30 2.52 -7.92
N GLU A 353 5.34 2.53 -6.58
CA GLU A 353 4.31 3.13 -5.73
C GLU A 353 4.67 4.56 -5.30
N PHE A 354 5.91 5.00 -5.55
CA PHE A 354 6.50 6.21 -4.95
C PHE A 354 5.69 7.49 -5.16
N ILE A 355 5.11 7.70 -6.35
CA ILE A 355 4.34 8.92 -6.64
C ILE A 355 3.05 9.03 -5.82
N GLN A 356 2.57 7.92 -5.23
CA GLN A 356 1.43 7.94 -4.32
C GLN A 356 1.71 8.82 -3.09
N ALA A 357 2.98 8.95 -2.70
CA ALA A 357 3.42 9.82 -1.61
C ALA A 357 3.03 11.30 -1.86
N GLU A 358 3.19 11.78 -3.09
CA GLU A 358 2.82 13.16 -3.47
C GLU A 358 1.32 13.40 -3.25
N TYR A 359 0.46 12.49 -3.74
CA TYR A 359 -0.98 12.58 -3.53
C TYR A 359 -1.37 12.53 -2.05
N ASN A 360 -0.77 11.63 -1.28
CA ASN A 360 -1.06 11.49 0.14
C ASN A 360 -0.70 12.76 0.92
N TYR A 361 0.42 13.39 0.57
CA TYR A 361 0.86 14.64 1.20
C TYR A 361 -0.03 15.83 0.83
N GLU A 362 -0.27 16.04 -0.46
CA GLU A 362 -1.03 17.19 -0.96
C GLU A 362 -2.46 17.20 -0.43
N LEU A 363 -3.11 16.03 -0.39
CA LEU A 363 -4.49 15.87 0.05
C LEU A 363 -4.64 15.74 1.58
N SER A 364 -3.55 15.60 2.33
CA SER A 364 -3.64 15.41 3.78
C SER A 364 -4.19 16.66 4.51
N ALA A 365 -5.11 16.43 5.45
CA ALA A 365 -5.64 17.43 6.37
C ALA A 365 -4.74 17.71 7.59
N SER A 366 -3.66 16.94 7.78
CA SER A 366 -2.73 17.13 8.90
C SER A 366 -1.97 18.45 8.78
N GLU A 367 -1.95 19.23 9.86
CA GLU A 367 -1.20 20.49 9.93
C GLU A 367 0.29 20.25 10.18
N ASP A 368 0.64 19.17 10.88
CA ASP A 368 2.03 18.74 11.11
C ASP A 368 2.37 17.56 10.19
N LYS A 369 2.53 17.88 8.90
CA LYS A 369 2.87 16.89 7.87
C LYS A 369 4.24 17.12 7.23
N ASP A 370 4.88 16.04 6.81
CA ASP A 370 6.13 16.07 6.06
C ASP A 370 6.13 15.05 4.92
N LEU A 371 6.86 15.35 3.85
CA LEU A 371 7.04 14.49 2.68
C LEU A 371 8.52 14.42 2.31
N VAL A 372 9.01 13.21 2.09
CA VAL A 372 10.36 12.95 1.61
C VAL A 372 10.37 11.78 0.63
N PHE A 373 11.24 11.83 -0.37
CA PHE A 373 11.49 10.69 -1.26
C PHE A 373 12.85 10.10 -0.96
N LEU A 374 12.96 8.78 -0.91
CA LEU A 374 14.23 8.09 -0.63
C LEU A 374 14.93 7.72 -1.94
N GLU A 375 16.10 8.32 -2.18
CA GLU A 375 16.87 8.09 -3.39
C GLU A 375 17.38 6.64 -3.47
N GLY A 376 17.15 5.98 -4.60
CA GLY A 376 17.69 4.65 -4.87
C GLY A 376 16.96 3.50 -4.18
N ALA A 377 16.02 3.76 -3.29
CA ALA A 377 15.36 2.69 -2.55
C ALA A 377 14.30 1.98 -3.40
N THR A 378 14.35 0.65 -3.38
CA THR A 378 13.28 -0.23 -3.84
C THR A 378 12.11 -0.20 -2.86
N HIS A 379 10.99 -0.83 -3.22
CA HIS A 379 9.81 -0.96 -2.35
C HIS A 379 10.16 -1.50 -0.95
N MET A 380 11.17 -2.38 -0.83
CA MET A 380 11.61 -2.96 0.45
C MET A 380 12.81 -2.21 1.06
N PHE A 381 12.98 -0.91 0.76
CA PHE A 381 14.06 -0.06 1.27
C PHE A 381 15.48 -0.57 0.99
N ARG A 382 15.65 -1.46 -0.01
CA ARG A 382 16.97 -1.90 -0.48
C ARG A 382 17.50 -0.94 -1.55
N PRO A 383 18.81 -0.70 -1.62
CA PRO A 383 19.36 0.10 -2.70
C PRO A 383 19.23 -0.65 -4.03
N GLN A 384 18.71 0.03 -5.05
CA GLN A 384 18.65 -0.45 -6.43
C GLN A 384 20.04 -0.61 -7.05
N ASP A 385 21.02 0.14 -6.56
CA ASP A 385 22.42 0.16 -7.00
C ASP A 385 23.32 0.49 -5.80
N GLU A 386 24.53 -0.08 -5.75
CA GLU A 386 25.48 0.10 -4.65
C GLU A 386 25.82 1.57 -4.36
N LYS A 387 25.73 2.45 -5.37
CA LYS A 387 26.04 3.89 -5.20
C LYS A 387 25.15 4.56 -4.15
N TYR A 388 23.92 4.10 -3.97
CA TYR A 388 22.94 4.66 -3.03
C TYR A 388 23.24 4.28 -1.57
N GLY A 389 24.13 3.30 -1.34
CA GLY A 389 24.51 2.87 0.01
C GLY A 389 23.36 2.20 0.78
N ASN A 390 23.40 2.24 2.12
CA ASN A 390 22.32 1.70 2.93
C ASN A 390 21.16 2.69 3.02
N THR A 391 20.18 2.51 2.12
CA THR A 391 18.97 3.32 2.04
C THR A 391 18.12 3.23 3.30
N LEU A 392 18.02 2.04 3.91
CA LEU A 392 17.25 1.84 5.13
C LEU A 392 17.84 2.59 6.33
N GLU A 393 19.16 2.52 6.55
CA GLU A 393 19.84 3.28 7.62
C GLU A 393 19.68 4.79 7.40
N THR A 394 19.85 5.24 6.15
CA THR A 394 19.67 6.67 5.78
C THR A 394 18.26 7.14 6.16
N PHE A 395 17.25 6.33 5.85
CA PHE A 395 15.87 6.66 6.18
C PHE A 395 15.54 6.48 7.67
N GLY A 396 16.16 5.51 8.35
CA GLY A 396 16.07 5.29 9.79
C GLY A 396 16.37 6.55 10.59
N VAL A 397 17.46 7.25 10.21
CA VAL A 397 17.83 8.55 10.79
C VAL A 397 16.75 9.60 10.54
N TYR A 398 16.21 9.68 9.32
CA TYR A 398 15.15 10.65 8.99
C TYR A 398 13.87 10.41 9.81
N MET A 399 13.43 9.15 9.89
CA MET A 399 12.28 8.74 10.69
C MET A 399 12.49 9.09 12.17
N ALA A 400 13.68 8.81 12.71
CA ALA A 400 14.03 9.13 14.09
C ALA A 400 13.99 10.64 14.37
N GLN A 401 14.53 11.45 13.47
CA GLN A 401 14.49 12.92 13.57
C GLN A 401 13.06 13.45 13.50
N TRP A 402 12.23 12.90 12.61
CA TRP A 402 10.82 13.26 12.55
C TRP A 402 10.12 12.91 13.87
N LEU A 403 10.20 11.68 14.36
CA LEU A 403 9.55 11.30 15.63
C LEU A 403 10.03 12.12 16.83
N ALA A 404 11.31 12.48 16.86
CA ALA A 404 11.93 13.23 17.94
C ALA A 404 11.82 14.77 17.81
N LYS A 405 11.07 15.30 16.82
CA LYS A 405 10.86 16.74 16.69
C LYS A 405 10.23 17.31 17.97
N PRO A 406 10.83 18.34 18.60
CA PRO A 406 10.28 18.94 19.82
C PRO A 406 8.83 19.40 19.64
N GLY A 407 7.97 19.11 20.62
CA GLY A 407 6.55 19.49 20.62
C GLY A 407 5.62 18.60 19.79
N ARG A 408 6.15 17.56 19.10
CA ARG A 408 5.33 16.60 18.35
C ARG A 408 4.83 15.46 19.25
N PHE A 409 5.75 14.60 19.68
CA PHE A 409 5.46 13.46 20.56
C PHE A 409 6.24 13.50 21.87
N LEU A 410 7.38 14.20 21.87
CA LEU A 410 8.16 14.49 23.05
C LEU A 410 7.59 15.75 23.73
N SER A 411 7.58 15.72 25.06
CA SER A 411 7.13 16.80 25.93
C SER A 411 8.02 18.04 25.88
#